data_AF-A0A3D4CCP0-F1
#
_entry.id   AF-A0A3D4CCP0-F1
#
_cell.length_a   1.000
_cell.length_b   1.000
_cell.length_c   1.000
_cell.angle_alpha   90.00
_cell.angle_beta   90.00
_cell.angle_gamma   90.00
#
_symmetry.space_group_name_H-M   'P 1'
#
loop_
_entity.id
_entity.type
_entity.pdbx_description
1 polymer ?
#
loop_
_entity_poly.entity_id
_entity_poly.type
_entity_poly.pdbx_seq_one_letter_code
_entity_poly.pdbx_strand_id
1 'polypeptide(L)' 'MNNKKIAILVIIFIVFFMLIATLIGIAGKIPFISKPLMLILAVILVLFVLTFFILISKRRK' A
#
# COMPACT_ATOMS: atom_id res chain seq x y z
N MET A 1 6.84 -17.21 13.39
CA MET A 1 6.77 -17.30 11.91
C MET A 1 8.19 -17.50 11.37
N ASN A 2 8.46 -18.45 10.45
CA ASN A 2 9.81 -18.57 9.88
C ASN A 2 10.17 -17.27 9.12
N ASN A 3 11.40 -16.78 9.25
CA ASN A 3 11.89 -15.55 8.62
C ASN A 3 11.59 -15.51 7.10
N LYS A 4 11.67 -16.68 6.43
CA LYS A 4 11.28 -16.84 5.02
C LYS A 4 9.83 -16.42 4.73
N LYS A 5 8.88 -16.77 5.62
CA LYS A 5 7.45 -16.42 5.46
C LYS A 5 7.20 -14.93 5.66
N ILE A 6 7.94 -14.28 6.58
CA ILE A 6 7.87 -12.83 6.79
C ILE A 6 8.42 -12.12 5.55
N ALA A 7 9.57 -12.56 5.02
CA ALA A 7 10.18 -11.98 3.83
C ALA A 7 9.25 -12.03 2.61
N ILE A 8 8.59 -13.17 2.35
CA ILE A 8 7.61 -13.29 1.26
C ILE A 8 6.46 -12.29 1.43
N LEU A 9 5.94 -12.14 2.65
CA LEU A 9 4.84 -11.22 2.95
C LEU A 9 5.26 -9.75 2.73
N VAL A 10 6.49 -9.39 3.12
CA VAL A 10 7.08 -8.06 2.89
C VAL A 10 7.27 -7.80 1.39
N ILE A 11 7.76 -8.79 0.63
CA ILE A 11 7.94 -8.64 -0.83
C ILE A 11 6.60 -8.36 -1.51
N ILE A 12 5.58 -9.16 -1.21
CA ILE A 12 4.22 -8.97 -1.74
C ILE A 12 3.73 -7.55 -1.40
N PHE A 13 3.91 -7.12 -0.16
CA PHE A 13 3.54 -5.77 0.26
C PHE A 13 4.23 -4.68 -0.55
N ILE A 14 5.54 -4.78 -0.78
CA ILE A 14 6.30 -3.80 -1.56
C ILE A 14 5.78 -3.73 -3.01
N VAL A 15 5.48 -4.88 -3.62
CA VAL A 15 4.95 -4.95 -4.99
C VAL A 15 3.60 -4.22 -5.09
N PHE A 16 2.66 -4.52 -4.19
CA PHE A 16 1.36 -3.85 -4.17
C PHE A 16 1.47 -2.36 -3.83
N PHE A 17 2.36 -2.00 -2.90
CA PHE A 17 2.62 -0.60 -2.55
C PHE A 17 3.11 0.20 -3.76
N MET A 18 4.09 -0.34 -4.52
CA MET A 18 4.59 0.30 -5.74
C MET A 18 3.49 0.46 -6.80
N LEU A 19 2.64 -0.55 -6.99
CA LEU A 19 1.52 -0.47 -7.93
C LEU A 19 0.56 0.67 -7.58
N ILE A 20 0.11 0.75 -6.33
CA ILE A 20 -0.81 1.80 -5.88
C ILE A 20 -0.15 3.18 -5.95
N ALA A 21 1.12 3.30 -5.52
CA ALA A 21 1.86 4.56 -5.59
C ALA A 21 2.05 5.05 -7.04
N THR A 22 2.31 4.14 -7.98
CA THR A 22 2.43 4.46 -9.40
C THR A 22 1.08 4.92 -9.97
N LEU A 23 -0.01 4.25 -9.62
CA LEU A 23 -1.36 4.66 -10.00
C LEU A 23 -1.71 6.06 -9.49
N ILE A 24 -1.32 6.40 -8.26
CA ILE A 24 -1.49 7.75 -7.69
C ILE A 24 -0.69 8.77 -8.50
N GLY A 25 0.59 8.48 -8.81
CA GLY A 25 1.46 9.38 -9.58
C GLY A 25 0.95 9.64 -10.99
N ILE A 26 0.36 8.64 -11.65
CA ILE A 26 -0.26 8.77 -12.97
C ILE A 26 -1.59 9.54 -12.86
N ALA A 27 -2.46 9.16 -11.91
CA ALA A 27 -3.75 9.82 -11.69
C ALA A 27 -3.60 11.30 -11.34
N GLY A 28 -2.51 11.68 -10.68
CA GLY A 28 -2.21 13.07 -10.34
C GLY A 28 -1.95 13.98 -11.53
N LYS A 29 -1.59 13.42 -12.69
CA LYS A 29 -1.38 14.18 -13.93
C LYS A 29 -2.66 14.35 -14.76
N ILE A 30 -3.80 13.76 -14.34
CA ILE A 30 -5.06 13.81 -15.10
C ILE A 30 -5.85 15.08 -14.74
N PRO A 31 -6.09 16.03 -15.67
CA PRO A 31 -6.57 17.39 -15.32
C PRO A 31 -8.00 17.50 -14.78
N PHE A 32 -8.85 16.48 -14.90
CA PHE A 32 -10.30 16.60 -14.64
C PHE A 32 -10.84 15.83 -13.42
N ILE A 33 -10.18 14.75 -13.00
CA ILE A 33 -10.63 13.84 -11.91
C ILE A 33 -9.62 13.77 -10.76
N SER A 34 -8.47 14.44 -10.91
CA SER A 34 -7.28 14.27 -10.09
C SER A 34 -7.49 14.51 -8.60
N LYS A 35 -8.21 15.57 -8.19
CA LYS A 35 -8.20 15.98 -6.77
C LYS A 35 -8.93 15.01 -5.84
N PRO A 36 -10.20 14.63 -6.06
CA PRO A 36 -10.89 13.70 -5.17
C PRO A 36 -10.34 12.27 -5.32
N LEU A 37 -10.01 11.87 -6.55
CA LEU A 37 -9.52 10.51 -6.83
C LEU A 37 -8.14 10.27 -6.19
N MET A 38 -7.22 11.24 -6.25
CA MET A 38 -5.93 11.11 -5.53
C MET A 38 -6.13 11.00 -4.04
N LEU A 39 -7.05 11.77 -3.46
CA LEU A 39 -7.29 11.74 -2.02
C LEU A 39 -7.81 10.36 -1.60
N ILE A 40 -8.76 9.79 -2.35
CA ILE A 40 -9.26 8.43 -2.11
C ILE A 40 -8.13 7.40 -2.23
N LEU A 41 -7.34 7.46 -3.32
CA LEU A 41 -6.23 6.53 -3.52
C LEU A 41 -5.15 6.66 -2.43
N ALA A 42 -4.85 7.87 -1.97
CA ALA A 42 -3.92 8.12 -0.89
C ALA A 42 -4.44 7.56 0.44
N VAL A 43 -5.73 7.72 0.75
CA VAL A 43 -6.37 7.12 1.93
C VAL A 43 -6.30 5.59 1.86
N ILE A 44 -6.59 5.00 0.70
CA ILE A 44 -6.46 3.55 0.48
C ILE A 44 -5.03 3.09 0.72
N LEU A 45 -4.03 3.83 0.21
CA LEU A 45 -2.62 3.52 0.42
C LEU A 45 -2.26 3.55 1.92
N VAL A 46 -2.70 4.58 2.65
CA VAL A 46 -2.46 4.69 4.11
C VAL A 46 -3.11 3.52 4.86
N LEU A 47 -4.37 3.19 4.57
CA LEU A 47 -5.06 2.04 5.17
C LEU A 47 -4.36 0.72 4.85
N PHE A 48 -3.86 0.55 3.62
CA PHE A 48 -3.09 -0.62 3.22
C PHE A 48 -1.81 -0.77 4.03
N VAL A 49 -1.05 0.33 4.21
CA VAL A 49 0.17 0.34 5.02
C VAL A 49 -0.13 0.03 6.49
N LEU A 50 -1.15 0.68 7.08
CA LEU A 50 -1.55 0.43 8.46
C LEU A 50 -1.97 -1.04 8.67
N THR A 51 -2.77 -1.59 7.76
CA THR A 51 -3.22 -2.98 7.81
C THR A 51 -2.03 -3.94 7.80
N PHE A 52 -1.03 -3.69 6.95
CA PHE A 52 0.18 -4.49 6.91
C PHE A 52 0.97 -4.47 8.23
N PHE A 53 1.19 -3.28 8.80
CA PHE A 53 1.88 -3.16 10.09
C PHE A 53 1.13 -3.86 11.23
N ILE A 54 -0.20 -3.71 11.28
CA ILE A 54 -1.05 -4.40 12.27
C ILE A 54 -0.95 -5.92 12.09
N LEU A 55 -1.00 -6.42 10.84
CA LEU A 55 -0.89 -7.85 10.54
C LEU A 55 0.46 -8.42 10.97
N ILE A 56 1.56 -7.72 10.70
CA ILE A 56 2.90 -8.12 11.17
C ILE A 56 2.99 -8.07 12.69
N SER A 57 2.46 -7.01 13.32
CA SER A 57 2.48 -6.88 14.78
C SER A 57 1.73 -8.00 15.47
N LYS A 58 0.55 -8.40 14.95
CA LYS A 58 -0.24 -9.52 15.49
C LYS A 58 0.45 -10.87 15.33
N ARG A 59 1.30 -11.04 14.31
CA ARG A 59 2.02 -12.31 14.06
C ARG A 59 3.38 -12.42 14.78
N ARG A 60 3.85 -11.33 15.39
CA ARG A 60 5.07 -11.31 16.22
C ARG A 60 4.80 -11.53 17.71
N LYS A 61 3.59 -11.23 18.20
CA LYS A 61 3.10 -11.72 19.50
C LYS A 61 2.69 -13.18 19.36
#